data_AF-A0A235A8U2-F1
#
_entry.id   AF-A0A235A8U2-F1
#
_cell.length_a   1.000
_cell.length_b   1.000
_cell.length_c   1.000
_cell.angle_alpha   90.00
_cell.angle_beta   90.00
_cell.angle_gamma   90.00
#
_symmetry.space_group_name_H-M   'P 1'
#
loop_
_entity.id
_entity.type
_entity.pdbx_description
1 polymer ?
#
loop_
_entity_poly.entity_id
_entity_poly.type
_entity_poly.pdbx_seq_one_letter_code
_entity_poly.pdbx_strand_id
1 'polypeptide(L)' 'MFAGPHLWILLIVILLLFGAAKLPALAKSMGQSARIFKGEMKAMKEDDAAAGTATSTTADVAPVEKPADPQSGPAAPTP' A
#
# COMPACT_ATOMS: atom_id res chain seq x y z
N MET A 1 -17.38 -32.63 8.69
CA MET A 1 -17.43 -32.63 7.22
C MET A 1 -18.31 -31.52 6.61
N PHE A 2 -18.47 -30.34 7.23
CA PHE A 2 -19.35 -29.29 6.68
C PHE A 2 -18.76 -27.86 6.72
N ALA A 3 -17.44 -27.70 6.88
CA ALA A 3 -16.82 -26.38 7.02
C ALA A 3 -16.70 -25.57 5.71
N GLY A 4 -16.98 -26.17 4.55
CA GLY A 4 -16.74 -25.57 3.23
C GLY A 4 -17.69 -24.40 2.87
N PRO A 5 -19.03 -24.55 2.99
CA PRO A 5 -19.96 -23.53 2.50
C PRO A 5 -20.30 -22.41 3.50
N HIS A 6 -20.13 -22.64 4.80
CA HIS A 6 -20.56 -21.66 5.83
C HIS A 6 -19.76 -20.36 5.77
N LEU A 7 -18.46 -20.44 5.43
CA LEU A 7 -17.62 -19.26 5.27
C LEU A 7 -18.09 -18.39 4.09
N TRP A 8 -18.53 -19.02 3.00
CA TRP A 8 -19.09 -18.31 1.84
C TRP A 8 -20.40 -17.61 2.17
N ILE A 9 -21.29 -18.25 2.94
CA ILE A 9 -22.53 -17.63 3.40
C ILE A 9 -22.24 -16.40 4.25
N LEU A 10 -21.29 -16.48 5.19
CA LEU A 10 -20.91 -15.33 6.02
C LEU A 10 -20.30 -14.20 5.18
N LEU A 11 -19.45 -14.52 4.21
CA LEU A 11 -18.88 -13.54 3.30
C LEU A 11 -19.97 -12.82 2.49
N ILE A 12 -20.97 -13.55 1.98
CA ILE A 12 -22.10 -12.98 1.25
C ILE A 12 -22.91 -12.04 2.15
N VAL A 13 -23.19 -12.43 3.40
CA VAL A 13 -23.93 -11.58 4.36
C VAL A 13 -23.17 -10.27 4.64
N ILE A 14 -21.85 -10.33 4.85
CA ILE A 14 -21.02 -9.15 5.06
C ILE A 14 -21.02 -8.28 3.78
N LEU A 15 -20.94 -8.88 2.60
CA LEU A 15 -20.99 -8.17 1.33
C LEU A 15 -22.34 -7.48 1.10
N LEU A 16 -23.45 -8.05 1.56
CA LEU A 16 -24.77 -7.41 1.51
C LEU A 16 -24.89 -6.23 2.47
N LEU A 17 -24.36 -6.34 3.70
CA LEU A 17 -24.42 -5.27 4.70
C LEU A 17 -23.49 -4.10 4.37
N PHE A 18 -22.26 -4.41 3.97
CA PHE A 18 -21.22 -3.41 3.72
C PHE A 18 -21.17 -2.96 2.26
N GLY A 19 -21.53 -3.82 1.32
CA GLY A 19 -21.43 -3.57 -0.12
C GLY A 19 -20.07 -3.97 -0.72
N ALA A 20 -20.08 -4.35 -2.00
CA ALA A 20 -18.88 -4.82 -2.72
C ALA A 20 -17.74 -3.79 -2.81
N ALA A 21 -18.06 -2.49 -2.81
CA ALA A 21 -17.06 -1.44 -2.86
C ALA A 21 -16.43 -1.11 -1.49
N LYS A 22 -17.11 -1.40 -0.37
CA LYS A 22 -16.65 -0.99 0.98
C LYS A 22 -15.71 -1.98 1.62
N LEU A 23 -15.88 -3.29 1.38
CA LEU A 23 -14.92 -4.31 1.84
C LEU A 23 -13.48 -4.06 1.33
N PRO A 24 -13.23 -3.85 0.02
CA PRO A 24 -11.87 -3.58 -0.46
C PRO A 24 -11.34 -2.21 0.00
N ALA A 25 -12.20 -1.20 0.15
CA ALA A 25 -11.80 0.11 0.66
C ALA A 25 -11.33 0.03 2.12
N LEU A 26 -12.09 -0.67 2.98
CA LEU A 26 -11.73 -0.90 4.38
C LEU A 26 -10.46 -1.75 4.50
N ALA A 27 -10.34 -2.82 3.70
CA ALA A 27 -9.14 -3.66 3.68
C ALA A 27 -7.90 -2.86 3.24
N LYS A 28 -8.02 -1.98 2.24
CA LYS A 28 -6.92 -1.12 1.78
C LYS A 28 -6.47 -0.14 2.86
N SER A 29 -7.41 0.52 3.53
CA SER A 29 -7.11 1.45 4.63
C SER A 29 -6.50 0.72 5.84
N MET A 30 -7.09 -0.39 6.29
CA MET A 30 -6.54 -1.19 7.39
C MET A 30 -5.18 -1.80 7.03
N GLY A 31 -5.00 -2.24 5.79
CA GLY A 31 -3.73 -2.79 5.30
C GLY A 31 -2.61 -1.77 5.30
N GLN A 32 -2.88 -0.51 4.95
CA GLN A 32 -1.88 0.57 5.06
C GLN A 32 -1.47 0.82 6.51
N SER A 33 -2.43 0.93 7.44
CA SER A 33 -2.13 1.09 8.87
C SER A 33 -1.36 -0.10 9.45
N ALA A 34 -1.75 -1.33 9.08
CA ALA A 34 -1.08 -2.55 9.51
C ALA A 34 0.34 -2.67 8.95
N ARG A 35 0.60 -2.21 7.71
CA ARG A 35 1.94 -2.20 7.12
C ARG A 35 2.87 -1.24 7.86
N ILE A 36 2.39 -0.04 8.16
CA ILE A 36 3.15 0.95 8.95
C ILE A 36 3.47 0.35 10.32
N PHE A 37 2.46 -0.13 11.03
CA PHE A 37 2.65 -0.75 12.35
C PHE A 37 3.59 -1.95 12.32
N LYS A 38 3.49 -2.82 11.29
CA LYS A 38 4.39 -3.97 11.11
C LYS A 38 5.82 -3.50 10.85
N GLY A 39 6.02 -2.43 10.08
CA GLY A 39 7.33 -1.83 9.81
C GLY A 39 7.98 -1.28 11.07
N GLU A 40 7.26 -0.44 11.82
CA GLU A 40 7.71 0.10 13.12
C GLU A 40 8.02 -1.02 14.13
N MET A 41 7.14 -2.02 14.23
CA MET A 41 7.32 -3.17 15.13
C MET A 41 8.51 -4.06 14.73
N LYS A 42 8.82 -4.12 13.43
CA LYS A 42 9.91 -4.91 12.88
C LYS A 42 11.25 -4.18 13.07
N ALA A 43 11.29 -2.86 12.87
CA ALA A 43 12.41 -2.01 13.25
C ALA A 43 12.72 -2.11 14.75
N MET A 44 11.71 -2.10 15.63
CA MET A 44 11.92 -2.25 17.07
C MET A 44 12.48 -3.63 17.45
N LYS A 45 12.00 -4.71 16.81
CA LYS A 45 12.54 -6.06 16.98
C LYS A 45 13.94 -6.22 16.37
N GLU A 46 14.21 -5.52 15.28
CA GLU A 46 15.49 -5.53 14.60
C GLU A 46 16.50 -4.68 15.35
N ASP A 47 16.14 -3.55 15.97
CA ASP A 47 17.02 -2.77 16.84
C ASP A 47 17.40 -3.54 18.12
N ASP A 48 16.47 -4.30 18.70
CA ASP A 48 16.76 -5.26 19.79
C ASP A 48 17.74 -6.38 19.34
N ALA A 49 17.76 -6.74 18.05
CA ALA A 49 18.68 -7.73 17.48
C ALA A 49 19.96 -7.13 16.85
N ALA A 50 19.92 -5.85 16.45
CA ALA A 50 20.92 -5.13 15.66
C ALA A 50 21.82 -4.22 16.51
N ALA A 51 21.69 -4.24 17.84
CA ALA A 51 22.81 -3.96 18.73
C ALA A 51 24.07 -4.82 18.40
N GLY A 52 23.95 -5.81 17.50
CA GLY A 52 25.07 -6.58 16.93
C GLY A 52 25.44 -6.37 15.46
N THR A 53 24.66 -5.71 14.58
CA THR A 53 25.08 -5.56 13.16
C THR A 53 24.31 -4.42 12.47
N ALA A 54 24.97 -3.27 12.35
CA ALA A 54 24.54 -2.20 11.47
C ALA A 54 24.65 -2.61 9.99
N THR A 55 23.74 -2.06 9.17
CA THR A 55 23.73 -2.02 7.69
C THR A 55 22.73 -2.95 7.03
N SER A 56 21.58 -2.38 6.66
CA SER A 56 20.93 -2.70 5.39
C SER A 56 20.34 -1.41 4.80
N THR A 57 21.22 -0.72 4.07
CA THR A 57 20.85 0.21 3.00
C THR A 57 19.86 -0.48 2.07
N THR A 58 18.62 0.01 2.03
CA THR A 58 17.81 -0.10 0.82
C THR A 58 17.59 1.30 0.29
N ALA A 59 18.45 1.68 -0.65
CA ALA A 59 18.15 2.77 -1.57
C ALA A 59 16.93 2.33 -2.38
N ASP A 60 15.77 2.85 -2.03
CA ASP A 60 14.63 2.85 -2.93
C ASP A 60 14.96 3.82 -4.06
N VAL A 61 15.44 3.24 -5.15
CA VAL A 61 15.64 3.91 -6.43
C VAL A 61 14.25 4.30 -6.92
N ALA A 62 13.93 5.59 -6.76
CA ALA A 62 12.83 6.21 -7.49
C ALA A 62 12.99 5.88 -8.99
N PRO A 63 11.98 5.29 -9.66
CA PRO A 63 11.96 5.27 -11.10
C PRO A 63 11.84 6.71 -11.59
N VAL A 64 12.97 7.31 -11.95
CA VAL A 64 13.01 8.42 -12.89
C VAL A 64 12.67 7.81 -14.26
N GLU A 65 11.38 7.61 -14.53
CA GLU A 65 10.86 7.55 -15.91
C GLU A 65 10.91 8.99 -16.43
N LYS A 66 12.08 9.39 -16.96
CA LYS A 66 12.47 9.44 -18.37
C LYS A 66 12.00 10.75 -19.05
N PRO A 67 12.89 11.42 -19.80
CA PRO A 67 12.86 12.86 -20.07
C PRO A 67 12.03 13.29 -21.29
N ALA A 68 11.68 14.58 -21.27
CA ALA A 68 11.47 15.50 -22.39
C ALA A 68 10.38 15.15 -23.42
N ASP A 69 9.26 15.87 -23.33
CA ASP A 69 8.55 16.32 -24.53
C ASP A 69 9.00 17.76 -24.86
N PRO A 70 9.74 17.97 -25.97
CA PRO A 70 9.92 19.28 -26.56
C PRO A 70 8.77 19.53 -27.54
N GLN A 71 7.66 20.08 -27.06
CA GLN A 71 6.61 20.61 -27.95
C GLN A 71 6.38 22.10 -27.70
N SER A 72 7.30 22.86 -28.30
CA SER A 72 7.03 24.00 -29.18
C SER A 72 5.61 24.60 -29.17
N GLY A 73 5.54 25.87 -28.77
CA GLY A 73 4.49 26.80 -29.18
C GLY A 73 4.73 28.22 -28.65
N PRO A 74 5.33 29.14 -29.42
CA PRO A 74 5.33 30.55 -29.09
C PRO A 74 3.99 31.14 -29.56
N ALA A 75 3.09 31.44 -28.63
CA ALA A 75 1.87 32.18 -28.93
C ALA A 75 1.69 33.36 -27.95
N ALA A 76 2.36 34.45 -28.33
CA ALA A 76 1.97 35.85 -28.17
C ALA A 76 1.59 36.42 -26.77
N PRO A 77 2.39 37.38 -26.24
CA PRO A 77 1.85 38.46 -25.42
C PRO A 77 1.21 39.52 -26.35
N THR A 78 -0.09 39.74 -26.23
CA THR A 78 -0.84 40.77 -26.97
C THR A 78 -0.75 42.12 -26.23
N PRO A 79 -0.59 43.27 -26.93
CA PRO A 79 -0.39 44.60 -26.34
C PRO A 79 -1.59 45.19 -25.59
#